data_AF-A0A8T4WUX9-F1
#
_entry.id   AF-A0A8T4WUX9-F1
#
_cell.length_a   1.000
_cell.length_b   1.000
_cell.length_c   1.000
_cell.angle_alpha   90.00
_cell.angle_beta   90.00
_cell.angle_gamma   90.00
#
_symmetry.space_group_name_H-M   'P 1'
#
loop_
_entity.id
_entity.type
_entity.pdbx_description
1 polymer ?
#
loop_
_entity_poly.entity_id
_entity_poly.type
_entity_poly.pdbx_seq_one_letter_code
_entity_poly.pdbx_strand_id
1 'polypeptide(L)'
;GCMGTIHANSAKETVTRLTESPMNVPKIMLPALDIVVMQQRIHHREKGLVRRITEISEVTGFEDDQPQLSRIYKWNAKEDTLESTGVPSQVKKEIADYSGYSGEEIEIEVEKRAAVIEWMKEQEITDIYEVGKVIQSYYRDPEAMLDKIESS
;
A
#
# COMPACT_ATOMS: atom_id res chain seq x y z
N GLY A 1 -1.66 14.77 -2.46
CA GLY A 1 -2.04 13.47 -3.06
C GLY A 1 -3.54 13.41 -3.27
N CYS A 2 -3.99 12.56 -4.18
CA CYS A 2 -5.40 12.23 -4.36
C CYS A 2 -5.61 10.74 -4.09
N MET A 3 -6.81 10.36 -3.68
CA MET A 3 -7.19 8.95 -3.52
C MET A 3 -8.63 8.77 -3.98
N GLY A 4 -8.94 7.60 -4.51
CA GLY A 4 -10.26 7.27 -5.00
C GLY A 4 -10.51 5.77 -4.96
N THR A 5 -11.78 5.38 -5.13
CA THR A 5 -12.19 3.98 -5.19
C THR A 5 -12.83 3.70 -6.53
N ILE A 6 -12.47 2.57 -7.15
CA ILE A 6 -13.04 2.09 -8.39
C ILE A 6 -13.41 0.63 -8.23
N HIS A 7 -14.55 0.23 -8.79
CA HIS A 7 -14.93 -1.17 -8.85
C HIS A 7 -14.16 -1.86 -9.96
N ALA A 8 -13.26 -2.79 -9.62
CA ALA A 8 -12.48 -3.60 -10.54
C ALA A 8 -12.04 -4.91 -9.86
N ASN A 9 -11.70 -5.95 -10.62
CA ASN A 9 -11.26 -7.24 -10.11
C ASN A 9 -9.75 -7.44 -10.15
N SER A 10 -9.00 -6.56 -10.82
CA SER A 10 -7.53 -6.57 -10.86
C SER A 10 -6.98 -5.18 -11.13
N ALA A 11 -5.69 -4.96 -10.85
CA ALA A 11 -5.05 -3.68 -11.19
C ALA A 11 -5.10 -3.38 -12.70
N LYS A 12 -5.02 -4.41 -13.56
CA LYS A 12 -5.17 -4.25 -15.02
C LYS A 12 -6.57 -3.79 -15.39
N GLU A 13 -7.61 -4.41 -14.83
CA GLU A 13 -9.00 -3.99 -15.08
C GLU A 13 -9.26 -2.57 -14.56
N THR A 14 -8.67 -2.17 -13.43
CA THR A 14 -8.73 -0.79 -12.93
C THR A 14 -8.27 0.19 -13.99
N VAL A 15 -7.12 -0.06 -14.62
CA VAL A 15 -6.62 0.81 -15.69
C VAL A 15 -7.54 0.81 -16.90
N THR A 16 -8.01 -0.36 -17.34
CA THR A 16 -8.97 -0.45 -18.46
C THR A 16 -10.24 0.36 -18.17
N ARG A 17 -10.79 0.30 -16.96
CA ARG A 17 -11.98 1.08 -16.60
C ARG A 17 -11.74 2.57 -16.54
N LEU A 18 -10.54 3.02 -16.22
CA LEU A 18 -10.17 4.43 -16.28
C LEU A 18 -10.08 4.91 -17.72
N THR A 19 -9.50 4.13 -18.63
CA THR A 19 -9.32 4.52 -20.04
C THR A 19 -10.59 4.43 -20.86
N GLU A 20 -11.45 3.45 -20.55
CA GLU A 20 -12.67 3.19 -21.32
C GLU A 20 -13.85 4.06 -20.85
N SER A 21 -14.88 4.13 -21.69
CA SER A 21 -16.13 4.78 -21.32
C SER A 21 -16.77 4.12 -20.07
N PRO A 22 -17.38 4.91 -19.16
CA PRO A 22 -17.66 6.33 -19.27
C PRO A 22 -16.53 7.26 -18.79
N MET A 23 -15.45 6.73 -18.20
CA MET A 23 -14.40 7.53 -17.57
C MET A 23 -13.53 8.25 -18.61
N ASN A 24 -13.17 7.56 -19.70
CA ASN A 24 -12.42 8.11 -20.84
C ASN A 24 -11.16 8.90 -20.43
N VAL A 25 -10.45 8.46 -19.38
CA VAL A 25 -9.23 9.11 -18.90
C VAL A 25 -8.13 8.91 -19.96
N PRO A 26 -7.53 10.01 -20.48
CA PRO A 26 -6.45 9.89 -21.45
C PRO A 26 -5.27 9.11 -20.88
N LYS A 27 -4.74 8.13 -21.62
CA LYS A 27 -3.64 7.26 -21.16
C LYS A 27 -2.41 8.02 -20.69
N ILE A 28 -2.16 9.19 -21.29
CA ILE A 28 -1.06 10.09 -20.89
C ILE A 28 -1.17 10.59 -19.44
N MET A 29 -2.36 10.56 -18.83
CA MET A 29 -2.58 10.94 -17.44
C MET A 29 -2.39 9.78 -16.46
N LEU A 30 -2.37 8.53 -16.93
CA LEU A 30 -2.29 7.36 -16.05
C LEU A 30 -0.97 7.21 -15.28
N PRO A 31 0.19 7.71 -15.76
CA PRO A 31 1.38 7.78 -14.92
C PRO A 31 1.21 8.65 -13.66
N ALA A 32 0.14 9.43 -13.54
CA ALA A 32 -0.18 10.15 -12.30
C ALA A 32 -0.83 9.25 -11.22
N LEU A 33 -1.10 7.98 -11.52
CA LEU A 33 -1.62 6.99 -10.56
C LEU A 33 -0.47 6.15 -10.03
N ASP A 34 -0.01 6.42 -8.81
CA ASP A 34 1.18 5.74 -8.29
C ASP A 34 0.92 4.27 -7.91
N ILE A 35 -0.15 4.01 -7.13
CA ILE A 35 -0.41 2.72 -6.49
C ILE A 35 -1.88 2.32 -6.66
N VAL A 36 -2.10 1.05 -6.99
CA VAL A 36 -3.40 0.38 -6.99
C VAL A 36 -3.42 -0.71 -5.92
N VAL A 37 -4.28 -0.53 -4.91
CA VAL A 37 -4.52 -1.52 -3.84
C VAL A 37 -5.80 -2.29 -4.15
N MET A 38 -5.69 -3.56 -4.49
CA MET A 38 -6.84 -4.41 -4.80
C MET A 38 -7.37 -5.10 -3.56
N GLN A 39 -8.62 -4.79 -3.20
CA GLN A 39 -9.32 -5.45 -2.11
C GLN A 39 -10.44 -6.35 -2.65
N GLN A 40 -10.48 -7.61 -2.21
CA GLN A 40 -11.53 -8.55 -2.59
C GLN A 40 -12.22 -9.17 -1.37
N ARG A 41 -13.48 -9.59 -1.58
CA ARG A 41 -14.29 -10.36 -0.65
C ARG A 41 -14.18 -11.83 -1.02
N ILE A 42 -13.56 -12.63 -0.16
CA ILE A 42 -13.23 -14.04 -0.43
C ILE A 42 -13.93 -14.93 0.60
N HIS A 43 -14.32 -16.13 0.18
CA HIS A 43 -14.81 -17.16 1.09
C HIS A 43 -13.64 -18.03 1.57
N HIS A 44 -13.21 -17.82 2.81
CA HIS A 44 -12.21 -18.65 3.48
C HIS A 44 -12.91 -19.84 4.14
N ARG A 45 -12.32 -21.03 3.99
CA ARG A 45 -12.92 -22.29 4.49
C ARG A 45 -13.25 -22.25 5.98
N GLU A 46 -12.36 -21.67 6.78
CA GLU A 46 -12.50 -21.64 8.25
C GLU A 46 -13.12 -20.34 8.79
N LYS A 47 -12.81 -19.19 8.16
CA LYS A 47 -13.17 -17.86 8.67
C LYS A 47 -14.48 -17.35 8.04
N GLY A 48 -15.09 -18.15 7.17
CA GLY A 48 -16.22 -17.75 6.36
C GLY A 48 -15.85 -16.61 5.42
N LEU A 49 -16.63 -15.54 5.45
CA LEU A 49 -16.45 -14.44 4.52
C LEU A 49 -15.46 -13.39 5.04
N VAL A 50 -14.34 -13.22 4.33
CA VAL A 50 -13.27 -12.30 4.71
C VAL A 50 -12.98 -11.28 3.62
N ARG A 51 -12.42 -10.12 4.00
CA ARG A 51 -11.83 -9.16 3.07
C ARG A 51 -10.31 -9.26 3.13
N ARG A 52 -9.66 -9.29 1.98
CA ARG A 52 -8.20 -9.32 1.85
C ARG A 52 -7.75 -8.35 0.78
N ILE A 53 -6.60 -7.74 0.99
CA ILE A 53 -5.83 -7.13 -0.09
C ILE A 53 -5.23 -8.28 -0.89
N THR A 54 -5.61 -8.42 -2.16
CA THR A 54 -5.16 -9.53 -3.02
C THR A 54 -3.92 -9.20 -3.83
N GLU A 55 -3.73 -7.92 -4.10
CA GLU A 55 -2.69 -7.40 -4.97
C GLU A 55 -2.41 -5.94 -4.58
N ILE A 56 -1.14 -5.57 -4.54
CA ILE A 56 -0.70 -4.16 -4.56
C ILE A 56 0.20 -4.02 -5.77
N SER A 57 -0.13 -3.07 -6.65
CA SER A 57 0.57 -2.86 -7.91
C SER A 57 0.85 -1.39 -8.14
N GLU A 58 2.03 -1.09 -8.69
CA GLU A 58 2.43 0.26 -9.09
C GLU A 58 2.26 0.43 -10.59
N VAL A 59 1.85 1.62 -11.04
CA VAL A 59 1.78 1.95 -12.46
C VAL A 59 3.14 2.48 -12.89
N THR A 60 3.85 1.71 -13.71
CA THR A 60 5.24 2.01 -14.06
C THR A 60 5.41 2.59 -15.47
N GLY A 61 4.33 2.62 -16.26
CA GLY A 61 4.31 3.25 -17.57
C GLY A 61 3.37 2.57 -18.56
N PHE A 62 3.62 2.79 -19.84
CA PHE A 62 2.88 2.19 -20.96
C PHE A 62 3.87 1.60 -21.97
N GLU A 63 3.57 0.41 -22.45
CA GLU A 63 4.27 -0.23 -23.58
C GLU A 63 3.20 -0.74 -24.56
N ASP A 64 3.35 -0.44 -25.85
CA ASP A 64 2.39 -0.82 -26.89
C ASP A 64 0.92 -0.55 -26.52
N ASP A 65 0.65 0.65 -26.00
CA ASP A 65 -0.69 1.09 -25.58
C ASP A 65 -1.31 0.31 -24.40
N GLN A 66 -0.55 -0.60 -23.76
CA GLN A 66 -0.95 -1.34 -22.57
C GLN A 66 -0.27 -0.77 -21.31
N PRO A 67 -1.00 -0.64 -20.19
CA PRO A 67 -0.40 -0.23 -18.93
C PRO A 67 0.56 -1.30 -18.42
N GLN A 68 1.76 -0.85 -18.08
CA GLN A 68 2.75 -1.65 -17.35
C GLN A 68 2.47 -1.50 -15.85
N LEU A 69 2.22 -2.63 -15.22
CA LEU A 69 1.89 -2.73 -13.80
C LEU A 69 2.93 -3.60 -13.11
N SER A 70 3.64 -3.02 -12.16
CA SER A 70 4.55 -3.74 -11.29
C SER A 70 3.80 -4.23 -10.07
N ARG A 71 3.44 -5.52 -10.05
CA ARG A 71 2.84 -6.15 -8.87
C ARG A 71 3.91 -6.34 -7.80
N ILE A 72 3.86 -5.53 -6.75
CA ILE A 72 4.83 -5.54 -5.64
C ILE A 72 4.41 -6.50 -4.51
N TYR A 73 3.10 -6.67 -4.28
CA TYR A 73 2.59 -7.64 -3.32
C TYR A 73 1.47 -8.49 -3.92
N LYS A 74 1.39 -9.75 -3.49
CA LYS A 74 0.35 -10.70 -3.87
C LYS A 74 -0.10 -11.52 -2.68
N TRP A 75 -1.41 -11.73 -2.54
CA TRP A 75 -1.96 -12.58 -1.50
C TRP A 75 -1.77 -14.06 -1.81
N ASN A 76 -1.28 -14.80 -0.82
CA ASN A 76 -1.17 -16.24 -0.83
C ASN A 76 -2.41 -16.85 -0.13
N ALA A 77 -3.28 -17.46 -0.93
CA ALA A 77 -4.53 -18.03 -0.45
C ALA A 77 -4.35 -19.23 0.49
N LYS A 78 -3.19 -19.90 0.43
CA LYS A 78 -2.91 -21.10 1.21
C LYS A 78 -2.55 -20.71 2.65
N GLU A 79 -1.68 -19.72 2.81
CA GLU A 79 -1.18 -19.27 4.11
C GLU A 79 -1.98 -18.08 4.67
N ASP A 80 -2.91 -17.52 3.89
CA ASP A 80 -3.70 -16.31 4.22
C ASP A 80 -2.82 -15.09 4.51
N THR A 81 -1.70 -14.96 3.79
CA THR A 81 -0.68 -13.90 3.94
C THR A 81 -0.56 -13.02 2.71
N LEU A 82 -0.18 -11.75 2.89
CA LEU A 82 0.21 -10.87 1.80
C LEU A 82 1.73 -10.93 1.65
N GLU A 83 2.22 -11.41 0.51
CA GLU A 83 3.64 -11.67 0.28
C GLU A 83 4.23 -10.68 -0.73
N SER A 84 5.47 -10.26 -0.51
CA SER A 84 6.23 -9.51 -1.52
C SER A 84 6.53 -10.42 -2.71
N THR A 85 6.40 -9.88 -3.92
CA THR A 85 6.76 -10.59 -5.16
C THR A 85 8.25 -10.53 -5.46
N GLY A 86 9.02 -9.74 -4.71
CA GLY A 86 10.42 -9.43 -5.00
C GLY A 86 10.60 -8.35 -6.08
N VAL A 87 9.51 -7.85 -6.68
CA VAL A 87 9.57 -6.72 -7.60
C VAL A 87 9.90 -5.45 -6.79
N PRO A 88 10.96 -4.70 -7.15
CA PRO A 88 11.29 -3.47 -6.44
C PRO A 88 10.21 -2.40 -6.65
N SER A 89 9.93 -1.64 -5.59
CA SER A 89 9.00 -0.51 -5.63
C SER A 89 9.67 0.70 -6.28
N GLN A 90 9.09 1.20 -7.37
CA GLN A 90 9.51 2.46 -7.98
C GLN A 90 9.10 3.64 -7.11
N VAL A 91 7.93 3.58 -6.47
CA VAL A 91 7.47 4.65 -5.57
C VAL A 91 8.43 4.85 -4.40
N LYS A 92 8.93 3.78 -3.77
CA LYS A 92 9.96 3.90 -2.72
C LYS A 92 11.23 4.54 -3.24
N LYS A 93 11.65 4.22 -4.47
CA LYS A 93 12.83 4.82 -5.11
C LYS A 93 12.62 6.31 -5.36
N GLU A 94 11.47 6.71 -5.88
CA GLU A 94 11.15 8.13 -6.08
C GLU A 94 11.15 8.89 -4.75
N ILE A 95 10.59 8.31 -3.69
CA ILE A 95 10.62 8.90 -2.35
C ILE A 95 12.06 9.10 -1.88
N ALA A 96 12.92 8.07 -2.00
CA ALA A 96 14.35 8.16 -1.69
C ALA A 96 15.04 9.32 -2.46
N ASP A 97 14.82 9.38 -3.78
CA ASP A 97 15.41 10.39 -4.66
C ASP A 97 14.97 11.82 -4.25
N TYR A 98 13.71 12.02 -3.90
CA TYR A 98 13.18 13.33 -3.49
C TYR A 98 13.54 13.71 -2.04
N SER A 99 13.67 12.74 -1.14
CA SER A 99 14.01 12.99 0.27
C SER A 99 15.51 13.07 0.53
N GLY A 100 16.34 12.66 -0.44
CA GLY A 100 17.79 12.54 -0.29
C GLY A 100 18.20 11.36 0.59
N TYR A 101 17.30 10.41 0.82
CA TYR A 101 17.59 9.18 1.56
C TYR A 101 18.05 8.07 0.62
N SER A 102 18.89 7.19 1.11
CA SER A 102 19.20 5.92 0.46
C SER A 102 17.99 4.99 0.49
N GLY A 103 17.98 3.99 -0.40
CA GLY A 103 16.94 2.95 -0.37
C GLY A 103 16.91 2.18 0.95
N GLU A 104 18.06 1.98 1.59
CA GLU A 104 18.16 1.33 2.90
C GLU A 104 17.50 2.17 4.01
N GLU A 105 17.74 3.48 4.03
CA GLU A 105 17.08 4.40 4.98
C GLU A 105 15.56 4.42 4.80
N ILE A 106 15.06 4.33 3.56
CA ILE A 106 13.62 4.22 3.29
C ILE A 106 13.06 2.90 3.85
N GLU A 107 13.75 1.77 3.67
CA GLU A 107 13.29 0.50 4.24
C GLU A 107 13.29 0.53 5.77
N ILE A 108 14.32 1.09 6.40
CA ILE A 108 14.37 1.28 7.86
C ILE A 108 13.19 2.14 8.34
N GLU A 109 12.85 3.22 7.63
CA GLU A 109 11.70 4.06 7.98
C GLU A 109 10.36 3.31 7.82
N VAL A 110 10.24 2.43 6.82
CA VAL A 110 9.07 1.56 6.66
C VAL A 110 8.96 0.58 7.83
N GLU A 111 10.07 -0.02 8.28
CA GLU A 111 10.10 -0.93 9.42
C GLU A 111 9.72 -0.22 10.74
N LYS A 112 10.25 0.98 10.98
CA LYS A 112 9.88 1.81 12.14
C LYS A 112 8.37 2.09 12.18
N ARG A 113 7.79 2.50 11.04
CA ARG A 113 6.35 2.73 10.93
C ARG A 113 5.53 1.46 11.12
N ALA A 114 6.02 0.33 10.61
CA ALA A 114 5.38 -0.97 10.83
C ALA A 114 5.37 -1.36 12.31
N ALA A 115 6.49 -1.15 13.03
CA ALA A 115 6.59 -1.40 14.46
C ALA A 115 5.57 -0.56 15.27
N VAL A 116 5.38 0.72 14.92
CA VAL A 116 4.36 1.57 15.55
C VAL A 116 2.95 1.02 15.34
N ILE A 117 2.63 0.53 14.14
CA ILE A 117 1.31 -0.06 13.84
C ILE A 117 1.11 -1.38 14.58
N GLU A 118 2.15 -2.22 14.65
CA GLU A 118 2.09 -3.49 15.39
C GLU A 118 1.92 -3.23 16.89
N TRP A 119 2.65 -2.28 17.46
CA TRP A 119 2.47 -1.87 18.86
C TRP A 119 1.05 -1.36 19.13
N MET A 120 0.47 -0.53 18.24
CA MET A 120 -0.93 -0.10 18.39
C MET A 120 -1.90 -1.29 18.44
N LYS A 121 -1.66 -2.31 17.62
CA LYS A 121 -2.45 -3.54 17.61
C LYS A 121 -2.28 -4.34 18.91
N GLU A 122 -1.07 -4.47 19.42
CA GLU A 122 -0.79 -5.17 20.70
C GLU A 122 -1.43 -4.47 21.90
N GLN A 123 -1.48 -3.15 21.88
CA GLN A 123 -2.15 -2.32 22.89
C GLN A 123 -3.67 -2.21 22.67
N GLU A 124 -4.23 -2.94 21.70
CA GLU A 124 -5.66 -2.92 21.32
C GLU A 124 -6.20 -1.52 20.96
N ILE A 125 -5.32 -0.61 20.51
CA ILE A 125 -5.68 0.74 20.07
C ILE A 125 -6.35 0.66 18.70
N THR A 126 -7.69 0.65 18.70
CA THR A 126 -8.51 0.49 17.50
C THR A 126 -9.42 1.69 17.21
N ASP A 127 -9.57 2.60 18.17
CA ASP A 127 -10.34 3.84 17.97
C ASP A 127 -9.61 4.80 17.03
N ILE A 128 -10.36 5.39 16.09
CA ILE A 128 -9.79 6.23 15.03
C ILE A 128 -9.10 7.49 15.57
N TYR A 129 -9.58 8.06 16.68
CA TYR A 129 -8.99 9.25 17.28
C TYR A 129 -7.72 8.89 18.05
N GLU A 130 -7.70 7.75 18.71
CA GLU A 130 -6.50 7.27 19.41
C GLU A 130 -5.39 6.88 18.44
N VAL A 131 -5.72 6.15 17.37
CA VAL A 131 -4.80 5.87 16.26
C VAL A 131 -4.24 7.16 15.68
N GLY A 132 -5.10 8.16 15.44
CA GLY A 132 -4.68 9.48 14.96
C GLY A 132 -3.69 10.18 15.88
N LYS A 133 -3.89 10.11 17.21
CA LYS A 133 -2.95 10.69 18.20
C LYS A 133 -1.59 10.00 18.19
N VAL A 134 -1.56 8.67 18.05
CA VAL A 134 -0.30 7.91 17.98
C VAL A 134 0.47 8.29 16.72
N ILE A 135 -0.20 8.30 15.55
CA ILE A 135 0.40 8.69 14.28
C ILE A 135 0.95 10.12 14.35
N GLN A 136 0.19 11.08 14.89
CA GLN A 136 0.68 12.46 15.07
C GLN A 136 1.87 12.55 16.02
N SER A 137 1.91 11.71 17.06
CA SER A 137 3.03 11.66 18.00
C SER A 137 4.30 11.16 17.31
N TYR A 138 4.20 10.12 16.48
CA TYR A 138 5.32 9.64 15.65
C TYR A 138 5.81 10.73 14.69
N TYR A 139 4.91 11.45 14.01
CA TYR A 139 5.30 12.55 13.13
C TYR A 139 5.99 13.71 13.86
N ARG A 140 5.67 13.94 15.14
CA ARG A 140 6.28 15.01 15.93
C ARG A 140 7.65 14.62 16.47
N ASP A 141 7.78 13.39 16.96
CA ASP A 141 9.00 12.87 17.57
C ASP A 141 9.05 11.33 17.42
N PRO A 142 9.66 10.84 16.32
CA PRO A 142 9.78 9.41 16.06
C PRO A 142 10.60 8.68 17.12
N GLU A 143 11.70 9.29 17.60
CA GLU A 143 12.61 8.66 18.57
C GLU A 143 11.90 8.42 19.90
N ALA A 144 11.27 9.44 20.46
CA ALA A 144 10.52 9.30 21.71
C ALA A 144 9.36 8.29 21.60
N MET A 145 8.74 8.17 20.42
CA MET A 145 7.70 7.18 20.19
C MET A 145 8.27 5.76 20.15
N LEU A 146 9.43 5.56 19.51
CA LEU A 146 10.09 4.25 19.45
C LEU A 146 10.62 3.83 20.82
N ASP A 147 11.24 4.73 21.59
CA ASP A 147 11.68 4.46 22.97
C ASP A 147 10.50 4.02 23.87
N LYS A 148 9.34 4.63 23.68
CA LYS A 148 8.11 4.25 24.39
C LYS A 148 7.66 2.83 24.01
N ILE A 149 7.78 2.46 22.75
CA ILE A 149 7.42 1.11 22.27
C ILE A 149 8.38 0.08 22.88
N GLU A 150 9.68 0.36 22.91
CA GLU A 150 10.68 -0.55 23.47
C GLU A 150 10.57 -0.74 24.99
N SER A 151 10.01 0.25 25.70
CA SER A 151 9.85 0.23 27.16
C SER A 151 8.50 -0.29 27.65
N SER A 152 7.57 -0.61 26.74
CA SER A 152 6.25 -1.18 27.03
C SER A 152 6.30 -2.70 27.14
#